data_AF-A0A1C9CIN8-F1
#
_entry.id   AF-A0A1C9CIN8-F1
#
_cell.length_a   1.000
_cell.length_b   1.000
_cell.length_c   1.000
_cell.angle_alpha   90.00
_cell.angle_beta   90.00
_cell.angle_gamma   90.00
#
_symmetry.space_group_name_H-M   'P 1'
#
loop_
_entity.id
_entity.type
_entity.pdbx_description
1 polymer ?
#
loop_
_entity_poly.entity_id
_entity_poly.type
_entity_poly.pdbx_seq_one_letter_code
_entity_poly.pdbx_strand_id
1 'polypeptide(L)'
;MAHQAHAYHMVDPSPWPLTGAAAALLMTSGLAIWMHFHNTTLMLLGLVLLLLTMNQWWRDIIREGTFQGHHTPPVQKGLRYGMILFITSEIFFFLGFFWAFYHSSLAPTPELGGCWPPTGITTLDPFEVPLLNTAVLLASGVTVTWAHHSIMEGHRKEAIQALALTILLGFYFTLLQAMEYYEAPFTIADGVYGSTFFVATGFHGLHVIIGSTFLAICFLRQIQYHFTSEHHFGFEAAAWYWHFVDVVWLFLYISIYWWGS
;
A
#
# COMPACT_ATOMS: atom_id res chain seq x y z
N MET A 1 0.66 43.90 5.37
CA MET A 1 1.00 43.30 6.68
C MET A 1 2.13 42.32 6.45
N ALA A 2 3.21 42.38 7.23
CA ALA A 2 4.42 41.58 7.00
C ALA A 2 4.38 40.18 7.67
N HIS A 3 3.34 39.90 8.46
CA HIS A 3 3.19 38.66 9.22
C HIS A 3 1.83 38.01 8.95
N GLN A 4 1.80 36.69 8.81
CA GLN A 4 0.58 35.90 8.63
C GLN A 4 -0.31 35.93 9.90
N ALA A 5 -1.62 36.11 9.73
CA ALA A 5 -2.58 36.15 10.85
C ALA A 5 -3.44 34.87 10.96
N HIS A 6 -3.08 33.81 10.23
CA HIS A 6 -3.75 32.52 10.25
C HIS A 6 -2.75 31.39 10.52
N ALA A 7 -3.25 30.25 11.01
CA ALA A 7 -2.44 29.08 11.33
C ALA A 7 -2.17 28.14 10.14
N TYR A 8 -2.68 28.44 8.94
CA TYR A 8 -2.46 27.63 7.74
C TYR A 8 -1.04 27.80 7.17
N HIS A 9 -0.58 26.76 6.50
CA HIS A 9 0.72 26.72 5.83
C HIS A 9 0.62 27.27 4.40
N MET A 10 1.39 28.31 4.09
CA MET A 10 1.58 28.82 2.74
C MET A 10 2.83 28.17 2.14
N VAL A 11 2.65 27.11 1.35
CA VAL A 11 3.75 26.33 0.77
C VAL A 11 4.50 27.15 -0.29
N ASP A 12 5.82 27.06 -0.30
CA ASP A 12 6.67 27.70 -1.31
C ASP A 12 6.44 27.11 -2.71
N PRO A 13 6.72 27.88 -3.79
CA PRO A 13 6.69 27.34 -5.15
C PRO A 13 7.58 26.10 -5.29
N SER A 14 6.99 25.00 -5.73
CA SER A 14 7.66 23.70 -5.80
C SER A 14 7.60 23.11 -7.22
N PRO A 15 8.68 22.49 -7.73
CA PRO A 15 8.69 21.84 -9.03
C PRO A 15 8.02 20.46 -9.03
N TRP A 16 7.79 19.86 -7.86
CA TRP A 16 7.35 18.45 -7.74
C TRP A 16 6.01 18.14 -8.40
N PRO A 17 4.99 19.03 -8.40
CA PRO A 17 3.77 18.79 -9.16
C PRO A 17 4.01 18.63 -10.67
N LEU A 18 4.92 19.44 -11.25
CA LEU A 18 5.25 19.37 -12.67
C LEU A 18 6.03 18.09 -12.99
N THR A 19 7.04 17.75 -12.19
CA THR A 19 7.83 16.53 -12.42
C THR A 19 6.99 15.26 -12.21
N GLY A 20 6.05 15.30 -11.27
CA GLY A 20 5.09 14.21 -11.05
C GLY A 20 4.13 14.03 -12.23
N ALA A 21 3.58 15.12 -12.76
CA ALA A 21 2.74 15.08 -13.96
C ALA A 21 3.50 14.55 -15.18
N ALA A 22 4.76 14.98 -15.36
CA ALA A 22 5.63 14.47 -16.42
C ALA A 22 5.94 12.98 -16.23
N ALA A 23 6.22 12.54 -14.99
CA ALA A 23 6.46 11.13 -14.69
C ALA A 23 5.23 10.26 -15.01
N ALA A 24 4.02 10.71 -14.68
CA ALA A 24 2.78 10.01 -15.02
C ALA A 24 2.56 9.88 -16.54
N LEU A 25 2.84 10.93 -17.30
CA LEU A 25 2.79 10.89 -18.76
C LEU A 25 3.80 9.89 -19.33
N LEU A 26 5.03 9.89 -18.83
CA LEU A 26 6.09 8.99 -19.28
C LEU A 26 5.80 7.53 -18.92
N MET A 27 5.23 7.27 -17.74
CA MET A 27 4.82 5.93 -17.31
C MET A 27 3.70 5.38 -18.19
N THR A 28 2.64 6.16 -18.41
CA THR A 28 1.46 5.72 -19.18
C THR A 28 1.78 5.53 -20.67
N SER A 29 2.43 6.52 -21.29
CA SER A 29 2.90 6.40 -22.68
C SER A 29 3.98 5.33 -22.84
N GLY A 30 4.88 5.20 -21.87
CA GLY A 30 5.92 4.17 -21.85
C GLY A 30 5.35 2.75 -21.75
N LEU A 31 4.30 2.55 -20.95
CA LEU A 31 3.59 1.27 -20.88
C LEU A 31 2.94 0.93 -22.23
N ALA A 32 2.28 1.89 -22.87
CA ALA A 32 1.73 1.69 -24.21
C ALA A 32 2.82 1.35 -25.24
N ILE A 33 3.98 2.02 -25.18
CA ILE A 33 5.11 1.73 -26.06
C ILE A 33 5.70 0.35 -25.78
N TRP A 34 5.80 -0.06 -24.52
CA TRP A 34 6.26 -1.39 -24.17
C TRP A 34 5.34 -2.47 -24.75
N MET A 35 4.03 -2.35 -24.57
CA MET A 35 3.06 -3.35 -25.02
C MET A 35 2.96 -3.47 -26.55
N HIS A 36 3.17 -2.38 -27.29
CA HIS A 36 3.01 -2.38 -28.76
C HIS A 36 4.34 -2.43 -29.54
N PHE A 37 5.42 -1.89 -28.98
CA PHE A 37 6.71 -1.75 -29.66
C PHE A 37 7.87 -2.42 -28.92
N HIS A 38 7.59 -3.16 -27.83
CA HIS A 38 8.58 -3.93 -27.06
C HIS A 38 9.75 -3.10 -26.52
N ASN A 39 9.56 -1.78 -26.37
CA ASN A 39 10.57 -0.87 -25.85
C ASN A 39 10.18 -0.36 -24.45
N THR A 40 11.02 -0.65 -23.45
CA THR A 40 10.77 -0.30 -22.04
C THR A 40 11.46 0.99 -21.59
N THR A 41 12.29 1.61 -22.43
CA THR A 41 13.15 2.74 -22.04
C THR A 41 12.33 3.91 -21.50
N LEU A 42 11.23 4.26 -22.17
CA LEU A 42 10.39 5.39 -21.75
C LEU A 42 9.70 5.12 -20.41
N MET A 43 9.20 3.89 -20.22
CA MET A 43 8.56 3.47 -18.97
C MET A 43 9.58 3.51 -17.81
N LEU A 44 10.79 2.97 -18.00
CA LEU A 44 11.84 2.99 -16.98
C LEU A 44 12.27 4.41 -16.61
N LEU A 45 12.38 5.30 -17.59
CA LEU A 45 12.69 6.71 -17.35
C LEU A 45 11.56 7.41 -16.56
N GLY A 46 10.30 7.13 -16.92
CA GLY A 46 9.13 7.57 -16.16
C GLY A 46 9.14 7.08 -14.70
N LEU A 47 9.50 5.80 -14.49
CA LEU A 47 9.58 5.21 -13.16
C LEU A 47 10.66 5.87 -12.30
N VAL A 48 11.85 6.07 -12.86
CA VAL A 48 12.94 6.78 -12.17
C VAL A 48 12.52 8.20 -11.79
N LEU A 49 11.90 8.95 -12.72
CA LEU A 49 11.43 10.31 -12.44
C LEU A 49 10.33 10.34 -11.37
N LEU A 50 9.43 9.35 -11.37
CA LEU A 50 8.38 9.21 -10.37
C LEU A 50 8.98 9.00 -8.98
N LEU A 51 9.89 8.03 -8.84
CA LEU A 51 10.58 7.73 -7.57
C LEU A 51 11.38 8.93 -7.06
N LEU A 52 12.08 9.63 -7.95
CA LEU A 52 12.79 10.86 -7.61
C LEU A 52 11.82 11.93 -7.10
N THR A 53 10.73 12.20 -7.83
CA THR A 53 9.71 13.18 -7.45
C THR A 53 9.14 12.87 -6.07
N MET A 54 8.72 11.62 -5.83
CA MET A 54 8.16 11.20 -4.54
C MET A 54 9.15 11.38 -3.39
N ASN A 55 10.42 10.98 -3.57
CA ASN A 55 11.45 11.12 -2.55
C ASN A 55 11.70 12.60 -2.20
N GLN A 56 11.86 13.46 -3.21
CA GLN A 56 12.13 14.88 -2.99
C GLN A 56 10.94 15.63 -2.42
N TRP A 57 9.72 15.30 -2.86
CA TRP A 57 8.51 15.91 -2.34
C TRP A 57 8.28 15.54 -0.87
N TRP A 58 8.36 14.26 -0.52
CA TRP A 58 8.19 13.86 0.88
C TRP A 58 9.33 14.33 1.79
N ARG A 59 10.56 14.45 1.26
CA ARG A 59 11.66 15.11 1.97
C ARG A 59 11.31 16.54 2.34
N ASP A 60 10.72 17.31 1.42
CA ASP A 60 10.36 18.71 1.67
C ASP A 60 9.19 18.80 2.67
N ILE A 61 8.20 17.92 2.58
CA ILE A 61 7.13 17.81 3.60
C ILE A 61 7.71 17.49 5.00
N ILE A 62 8.73 16.64 5.09
CA ILE A 62 9.42 16.38 6.37
C ILE A 62 10.13 17.65 6.86
N ARG A 63 10.75 18.43 5.98
CA ARG A 63 11.39 19.70 6.36
C ARG A 63 10.38 20.71 6.87
N GLU A 64 9.29 20.89 6.15
CA GLU A 64 8.19 21.80 6.49
C GLU A 64 7.54 21.42 7.83
N GLY A 65 7.30 20.12 8.04
CA GLY A 65 6.66 19.62 9.25
C GLY A 65 7.58 19.57 10.47
N THR A 66 8.77 18.99 10.35
CA THR A 66 9.67 18.71 11.48
C THR A 66 10.66 19.85 11.75
N PHE A 67 11.26 20.46 10.71
CA PHE A 67 12.34 21.43 10.91
C PHE A 67 11.87 22.88 10.86
N GLN A 68 10.82 23.19 10.10
CA GLN A 68 10.26 24.55 9.97
C GLN A 68 9.02 24.77 10.84
N GLY A 69 8.37 23.70 11.33
CA GLY A 69 7.26 23.78 12.27
C GLY A 69 5.94 24.27 11.67
N HIS A 70 5.74 24.12 10.35
CA HIS A 70 4.54 24.61 9.67
C HIS A 70 3.27 23.75 9.91
N HIS A 71 3.41 22.55 10.51
CA HIS A 71 2.30 21.64 10.80
C HIS A 71 1.58 21.99 12.11
N THR A 72 0.92 23.13 12.13
CA THR A 72 0.03 23.55 13.23
C THR A 72 -1.19 22.60 13.36
N PRO A 73 -1.94 22.63 14.48
CA PRO A 73 -3.09 21.73 14.66
C PRO A 73 -4.14 21.79 13.54
N PRO A 74 -4.51 22.96 12.96
CA PRO A 74 -5.40 23.01 11.80
C PRO A 74 -4.82 22.32 10.56
N VAL A 75 -3.52 22.46 10.31
CA VAL A 75 -2.84 21.80 9.18
C VAL A 75 -2.83 20.29 9.39
N GLN A 76 -2.47 19.80 10.58
CA GLN A 76 -2.50 18.38 10.90
C GLN A 76 -3.92 17.79 10.77
N LYS A 77 -4.95 18.52 11.21
CA LYS A 77 -6.34 18.10 11.03
C LYS A 77 -6.69 17.96 9.54
N GLY A 78 -6.23 18.90 8.70
CA GLY A 78 -6.37 18.81 7.25
C GLY A 78 -5.68 17.57 6.65
N LEU A 79 -4.44 17.29 7.07
CA LEU A 79 -3.71 16.09 6.64
C LEU A 79 -4.44 14.79 7.03
N ARG A 80 -5.02 14.73 8.23
CA ARG A 80 -5.85 13.59 8.68
C ARG A 80 -7.05 13.37 7.76
N TYR A 81 -7.79 14.43 7.41
CA TYR A 81 -8.88 14.33 6.43
C TYR A 81 -8.38 13.85 5.06
N GLY A 82 -7.26 14.38 4.59
CA GLY A 82 -6.64 13.94 3.33
C GLY A 82 -6.34 12.45 3.31
N MET A 83 -5.75 11.92 4.39
CA MET A 83 -5.42 10.49 4.48
C MET A 83 -6.68 9.61 4.55
N ILE A 84 -7.72 10.02 5.29
CA ILE A 84 -8.99 9.27 5.35
C ILE A 84 -9.64 9.21 3.97
N LEU A 85 -9.69 10.33 3.25
CA LEU A 85 -10.26 10.38 1.91
C LEU A 85 -9.46 9.55 0.92
N PHE A 86 -8.13 9.57 1.00
CA PHE A 86 -7.25 8.73 0.20
C PHE A 86 -7.51 7.23 0.45
N ILE A 87 -7.52 6.78 1.71
CA ILE A 87 -7.83 5.38 2.03
C ILE A 87 -9.25 5.01 1.55
N THR A 88 -10.20 5.93 1.67
CA THR A 88 -11.57 5.69 1.17
C THR A 88 -11.56 5.46 -0.34
N SER A 89 -10.82 6.24 -1.13
CA SER A 89 -10.70 5.96 -2.57
C SER A 89 -10.05 4.61 -2.87
N GLU A 90 -9.05 4.19 -2.08
CA GLU A 90 -8.43 2.86 -2.22
C GLU A 90 -9.41 1.73 -1.89
N ILE A 91 -10.30 1.90 -0.90
CA ILE A 91 -11.36 0.94 -0.62
C ILE A 91 -12.28 0.79 -1.84
N PHE A 92 -12.71 1.89 -2.47
CA PHE A 92 -13.53 1.83 -3.69
C PHE A 92 -12.79 1.22 -4.88
N PHE A 93 -11.47 1.43 -4.98
CA PHE A 93 -10.65 0.76 -5.97
C PHE A 93 -10.68 -0.77 -5.81
N PHE A 94 -10.50 -1.29 -4.59
CA PHE A 94 -10.61 -2.72 -4.33
C PHE A 94 -12.03 -3.28 -4.50
N LEU A 95 -13.08 -2.50 -4.20
CA LEU A 95 -14.46 -2.90 -4.45
C LEU A 95 -14.71 -3.27 -5.92
N GLY A 96 -14.02 -2.61 -6.87
CA GLY A 96 -14.07 -2.98 -8.28
C GLY A 96 -13.56 -4.40 -8.55
N PHE A 97 -12.47 -4.82 -7.92
CA PHE A 97 -11.93 -6.18 -8.05
C PHE A 97 -12.81 -7.23 -7.39
N PHE A 98 -13.32 -6.94 -6.19
CA PHE A 98 -14.27 -7.84 -5.52
C PHE A 98 -15.55 -8.01 -6.35
N TRP A 99 -16.07 -6.93 -6.95
CA TRP A 99 -17.19 -7.03 -7.87
C TRP A 99 -16.84 -7.93 -9.06
N ALA A 100 -15.72 -7.70 -9.75
CA ALA A 100 -15.31 -8.54 -10.88
C ALA A 100 -15.21 -10.03 -10.51
N PHE A 101 -14.64 -10.33 -9.33
CA PHE A 101 -14.57 -11.69 -8.79
C PHE A 101 -15.96 -12.28 -8.53
N TYR A 102 -16.81 -11.62 -7.72
CA TYR A 102 -18.15 -12.14 -7.38
C TYR A 102 -19.07 -12.27 -8.59
N HIS A 103 -18.97 -11.35 -9.56
CA HIS A 103 -19.72 -11.45 -10.80
C HIS A 103 -19.39 -12.75 -11.56
N SER A 104 -18.10 -13.08 -11.62
CA SER A 104 -17.60 -14.24 -12.37
C SER A 104 -17.84 -15.57 -11.64
N SER A 105 -17.74 -15.57 -10.31
CA SER A 105 -17.85 -16.78 -9.48
C SER A 105 -19.28 -17.16 -9.12
N LEU A 106 -20.19 -16.19 -8.92
CA LEU A 106 -21.59 -16.47 -8.60
C LEU A 106 -22.42 -16.91 -9.80
N ALA A 107 -22.00 -16.58 -11.02
CA ALA A 107 -22.67 -16.98 -12.26
C ALA A 107 -21.67 -17.48 -13.32
N PRO A 108 -21.03 -18.66 -13.10
CA PRO A 108 -20.02 -19.18 -14.01
C PRO A 108 -20.60 -19.48 -15.39
N THR A 109 -19.89 -19.07 -16.44
CA THR A 109 -20.35 -19.25 -17.81
C THR A 109 -20.18 -20.71 -18.28
N PRO A 110 -20.91 -21.14 -19.33
CA PRO A 110 -20.75 -22.50 -19.88
C PRO A 110 -19.32 -22.82 -20.34
N GLU A 111 -18.56 -21.83 -20.80
CA GLU A 111 -17.17 -21.98 -21.22
C GLU A 111 -16.24 -22.37 -20.05
N LEU A 112 -16.63 -22.07 -18.82
CA LEU A 112 -15.91 -22.47 -17.59
C LEU A 112 -16.30 -23.87 -17.10
N GLY A 113 -17.28 -24.52 -17.75
CA GLY A 113 -17.91 -25.75 -17.31
C GLY A 113 -19.18 -25.54 -16.45
N GLY A 114 -19.65 -24.30 -16.30
CA GLY A 114 -20.83 -23.98 -15.49
C GLY A 114 -20.63 -24.16 -13.98
N CYS A 115 -19.38 -24.20 -13.52
CA CYS A 115 -19.00 -24.34 -12.11
C CYS A 115 -17.90 -23.34 -11.71
N TRP A 116 -17.74 -23.15 -10.41
CA TRP A 116 -16.64 -22.39 -9.82
C TRP A 116 -15.97 -23.21 -8.70
N PRO A 117 -14.63 -23.37 -8.70
CA PRO A 117 -13.68 -22.91 -9.71
C PRO A 117 -13.93 -23.52 -11.12
N PRO A 118 -13.41 -22.89 -12.20
CA PRO A 118 -13.55 -23.42 -13.55
C PRO A 118 -12.92 -24.82 -13.70
N THR A 119 -13.48 -25.63 -14.60
CA THR A 119 -12.95 -26.98 -14.87
C THR A 119 -11.49 -26.91 -15.33
N GLY A 120 -10.60 -27.65 -14.65
CA GLY A 120 -9.16 -27.71 -14.97
C GLY A 120 -8.28 -26.76 -14.15
N ILE A 121 -8.87 -25.88 -13.33
CA ILE A 121 -8.12 -25.08 -12.35
C ILE A 121 -7.97 -25.88 -11.06
N THR A 122 -6.72 -26.04 -10.61
CA THR A 122 -6.40 -26.53 -9.26
C THR A 122 -6.08 -25.34 -8.37
N THR A 123 -6.91 -25.11 -7.36
CA THR A 123 -6.79 -23.96 -6.44
C THR A 123 -5.77 -24.23 -5.34
N LEU A 124 -5.31 -23.16 -4.70
CA LEU A 124 -4.42 -23.24 -3.54
C LEU A 124 -5.22 -23.63 -2.30
N ASP A 125 -4.63 -24.41 -1.39
CA ASP A 125 -5.27 -24.73 -0.12
C ASP A 125 -5.24 -23.49 0.81
N PRO A 126 -6.40 -22.96 1.25
CA PRO A 126 -6.45 -21.81 2.16
C PRO A 126 -5.73 -22.06 3.49
N PHE A 127 -5.64 -23.31 3.96
CA PHE A 127 -5.11 -23.64 5.28
C PHE A 127 -3.58 -23.79 5.31
N GLU A 128 -2.90 -23.64 4.17
CA GLU A 128 -1.45 -23.66 4.06
C GLU A 128 -0.83 -22.23 4.15
N VAL A 129 -0.13 -21.80 3.11
CA VAL A 129 0.53 -20.48 3.03
C VAL A 129 -0.46 -19.31 3.18
N PRO A 130 -1.68 -19.34 2.60
CA PRO A 130 -2.63 -18.24 2.77
C PRO A 130 -3.02 -17.99 4.24
N LEU A 131 -3.21 -19.05 5.04
CA LEU A 131 -3.48 -18.92 6.47
C LEU A 131 -2.26 -18.37 7.23
N LEU A 132 -1.05 -18.81 6.87
CA LEU A 132 0.18 -18.26 7.44
C LEU A 132 0.31 -16.76 7.14
N ASN A 133 0.07 -16.34 5.90
CA ASN A 133 0.07 -14.94 5.50
C ASN A 133 -0.94 -14.12 6.30
N THR A 134 -2.12 -14.68 6.57
CA THR A 134 -3.14 -14.06 7.43
C THR A 134 -2.63 -13.87 8.86
N ALA A 135 -2.01 -14.90 9.45
CA ALA A 135 -1.43 -14.79 10.79
C ALA A 135 -0.30 -13.75 10.86
N VAL A 136 0.54 -13.67 9.83
CA VAL A 136 1.65 -12.70 9.72
C VAL A 136 1.12 -11.26 9.69
N LEU A 137 0.12 -10.97 8.86
CA LEU A 137 -0.45 -9.62 8.78
C LEU A 137 -1.17 -9.23 10.08
N LEU A 138 -1.98 -10.12 10.66
CA LEU A 138 -2.64 -9.86 11.94
C LEU A 138 -1.62 -9.62 13.08
N ALA A 139 -0.55 -10.40 13.14
CA ALA A 139 0.54 -10.17 14.09
C ALA A 139 1.21 -8.81 13.84
N SER A 140 1.41 -8.43 12.57
CA SER A 140 1.98 -7.14 12.22
C SER A 140 1.08 -5.97 12.68
N GLY A 141 -0.25 -6.11 12.58
CA GLY A 141 -1.23 -5.17 13.12
C GLY A 141 -1.12 -4.97 14.64
N VAL A 142 -0.86 -6.04 15.39
CA VAL A 142 -0.59 -5.95 16.84
C VAL A 142 0.73 -5.21 17.10
N THR A 143 1.78 -5.52 16.35
CA THR A 143 3.11 -4.90 16.56
C THR A 143 3.15 -3.42 16.18
N VAL A 144 2.43 -2.98 15.14
CA VAL A 144 2.34 -1.55 14.80
C VAL A 144 1.53 -0.78 15.84
N THR A 145 0.50 -1.42 16.42
CA THR A 145 -0.27 -0.86 17.54
C THR A 145 0.61 -0.70 18.78
N TRP A 146 1.44 -1.70 19.09
CA TRP A 146 2.44 -1.59 20.15
C TRP A 146 3.40 -0.42 19.88
N ALA A 147 3.93 -0.30 18.65
CA ALA A 147 4.79 0.82 18.28
C ALA A 147 4.11 2.18 18.51
N HIS A 148 2.83 2.29 18.18
CA HIS A 148 2.05 3.52 18.39
C HIS A 148 1.97 3.91 19.87
N HIS A 149 1.59 2.97 20.74
CA HIS A 149 1.53 3.19 22.18
C HIS A 149 2.90 3.58 22.75
N SER A 150 3.98 2.90 22.34
CA SER A 150 5.33 3.24 22.77
C SER A 150 5.78 4.63 22.30
N ILE A 151 5.32 5.14 21.14
CA ILE A 151 5.59 6.52 20.71
C ILE A 151 4.86 7.52 21.63
N MET A 152 3.57 7.31 21.90
CA MET A 152 2.77 8.18 22.77
C MET A 152 3.30 8.21 24.21
N GLU A 153 3.79 7.08 24.73
CA GLU A 153 4.37 6.99 26.08
C GLU A 153 5.84 7.45 26.13
N GLY A 154 6.48 7.75 25.00
CA GLY A 154 7.88 8.16 24.93
C GLY A 154 8.89 7.01 25.10
N HIS A 155 8.44 5.75 25.09
CA HIS A 155 9.26 4.54 25.16
C HIS A 155 9.98 4.27 23.82
N ARG A 156 10.99 5.09 23.50
CA ARG A 156 11.68 5.06 22.18
C ARG A 156 12.25 3.69 21.79
N LYS A 157 12.86 2.95 22.72
CA LYS A 157 13.47 1.64 22.41
C LYS A 157 12.40 0.63 21.97
N GLU A 158 11.28 0.60 22.69
CA GLU A 158 10.16 -0.27 22.35
C GLU A 158 9.51 0.14 21.04
N ALA A 159 9.30 1.45 20.80
CA ALA A 159 8.77 1.94 19.54
C ALA A 159 9.61 1.50 18.33
N ILE A 160 10.95 1.59 18.44
CA ILE A 160 11.89 1.14 17.40
C ILE A 160 11.81 -0.37 17.23
N GLN A 161 11.81 -1.14 18.32
CA GLN A 161 11.73 -2.61 18.26
C GLN A 161 10.42 -3.09 17.63
N ALA A 162 9.29 -2.57 18.09
CA ALA A 162 7.96 -2.92 17.62
C ALA A 162 7.80 -2.61 16.13
N LEU A 163 8.22 -1.41 15.71
CA LEU A 163 8.15 -0.99 14.31
C LEU A 163 9.08 -1.80 13.40
N ALA A 164 10.29 -2.15 13.88
CA ALA A 164 11.18 -3.06 13.15
C ALA A 164 10.53 -4.43 12.94
N LEU A 165 9.86 -4.97 13.96
CA LEU A 165 9.15 -6.24 13.86
C LEU A 165 8.00 -6.17 12.85
N THR A 166 7.20 -5.09 12.84
CA THR A 166 6.15 -4.89 11.83
C THR A 166 6.71 -4.92 10.41
N ILE A 167 7.81 -4.21 10.15
CA ILE A 167 8.44 -4.15 8.82
C ILE A 167 8.95 -5.53 8.40
N LEU A 168 9.56 -6.28 9.32
CA LEU A 168 10.04 -7.64 9.05
C LEU A 168 8.88 -8.58 8.71
N LEU A 169 7.75 -8.49 9.41
CA LEU A 169 6.54 -9.27 9.11
C LEU A 169 5.96 -8.91 7.74
N GLY A 170 5.91 -7.62 7.38
CA GLY A 170 5.48 -7.17 6.05
C GLY A 170 6.38 -7.68 4.91
N PHE A 171 7.70 -7.67 5.13
CA PHE A 171 8.65 -8.26 4.19
C PHE A 171 8.47 -9.78 4.09
N TYR A 172 8.25 -10.45 5.21
CA TYR A 172 8.02 -11.89 5.25
C TYR A 172 6.75 -12.28 4.48
N PHE A 173 5.64 -11.56 4.67
CA PHE A 173 4.42 -11.73 3.86
C PHE A 173 4.73 -11.58 2.36
N THR A 174 5.49 -10.55 1.98
CA THR A 174 5.83 -10.30 0.57
C THR A 174 6.62 -11.46 -0.04
N LEU A 175 7.55 -12.04 0.71
CA LEU A 175 8.30 -13.22 0.28
C LEU A 175 7.42 -14.46 0.13
N LEU A 176 6.55 -14.72 1.12
CA LEU A 176 5.59 -15.83 1.05
C LEU A 176 4.67 -15.70 -0.15
N GLN A 177 4.14 -14.50 -0.40
CA GLN A 177 3.30 -14.23 -1.57
C GLN A 177 4.05 -14.41 -2.90
N ALA A 178 5.32 -14.01 -2.97
CA ALA A 178 6.14 -14.22 -4.16
C ALA A 178 6.40 -15.71 -4.42
N MET A 179 6.64 -16.50 -3.36
CA MET A 179 6.77 -17.95 -3.47
C MET A 179 5.45 -18.61 -3.90
N GLU A 180 4.33 -18.19 -3.32
CA GLU A 180 3.00 -18.67 -3.71
C GLU A 180 2.72 -18.42 -5.20
N TYR A 181 3.07 -17.23 -5.72
CA TYR A 181 2.92 -16.92 -7.14
C TYR A 181 3.81 -17.76 -8.05
N TYR A 182 4.98 -18.17 -7.57
CA TYR A 182 5.90 -19.01 -8.34
C TYR A 182 5.45 -20.47 -8.37
N GLU A 183 4.90 -20.98 -7.26
CA GLU A 183 4.46 -22.38 -7.11
C GLU A 183 3.00 -22.59 -7.55
N ALA A 184 2.22 -21.52 -7.78
CA ALA A 184 0.84 -21.62 -8.19
C ALA A 184 0.69 -22.43 -9.49
N PRO A 185 -0.21 -23.44 -9.53
CA PRO A 185 -0.41 -24.27 -10.72
C PRO A 185 -1.25 -23.60 -11.82
N PHE A 186 -1.59 -22.31 -11.64
CA PHE A 186 -2.31 -21.48 -12.58
C PHE A 186 -1.66 -20.09 -12.66
N THR A 187 -1.91 -19.38 -13.74
CA THR A 187 -1.28 -18.11 -14.12
C THR A 187 -2.33 -17.04 -14.39
N ILE A 188 -1.89 -15.79 -14.59
CA ILE A 188 -2.80 -14.69 -14.97
C ILE A 188 -3.52 -14.94 -16.32
N ALA A 189 -2.98 -15.83 -17.16
CA ALA A 189 -3.57 -16.18 -18.45
C ALA A 189 -4.65 -17.28 -18.36
N ASP A 190 -4.83 -17.92 -17.20
CA ASP A 190 -5.77 -19.04 -17.01
C ASP A 190 -7.19 -18.54 -16.74
N GLY A 191 -7.73 -17.86 -17.75
CA GLY A 191 -9.09 -17.38 -17.81
C GLY A 191 -9.44 -16.37 -16.70
N VAL A 192 -10.73 -16.31 -16.37
CA VAL A 192 -11.25 -15.34 -15.41
C VAL A 192 -10.81 -15.65 -13.97
N TYR A 193 -10.58 -16.91 -13.62
CA TYR A 193 -10.06 -17.29 -12.30
C TYR A 193 -8.66 -16.70 -12.10
N GLY A 194 -7.71 -17.02 -12.98
CA GLY A 194 -6.35 -16.48 -12.92
C GLY A 194 -6.33 -14.95 -12.98
N SER A 195 -7.13 -14.35 -13.87
CA SER A 195 -7.23 -12.88 -13.99
C SER A 195 -7.71 -12.22 -12.68
N THR A 196 -8.81 -12.69 -12.11
CA THR A 196 -9.37 -12.10 -10.88
C THR A 196 -8.47 -12.36 -9.67
N PHE A 197 -7.85 -13.54 -9.58
CA PHE A 197 -6.91 -13.90 -8.52
C PHE A 197 -5.66 -13.00 -8.56
N PHE A 198 -4.90 -13.00 -9.66
CA PHE A 198 -3.60 -12.31 -9.72
C PHE A 198 -3.73 -10.79 -9.74
N VAL A 199 -4.79 -10.23 -10.32
CA VAL A 199 -4.99 -8.78 -10.31
C VAL A 199 -5.39 -8.32 -8.90
N ALA A 200 -6.36 -8.97 -8.25
CA ALA A 200 -6.81 -8.55 -6.92
C ALA A 200 -5.71 -8.72 -5.86
N THR A 201 -5.10 -9.91 -5.79
CA THR A 201 -4.02 -10.19 -4.84
C THR A 201 -2.74 -9.43 -5.19
N GLY A 202 -2.46 -9.20 -6.48
CA GLY A 202 -1.27 -8.48 -6.94
C GLY A 202 -1.32 -7.00 -6.61
N PHE A 203 -2.48 -6.35 -6.80
CA PHE A 203 -2.67 -4.97 -6.34
C PHE A 203 -2.56 -4.88 -4.82
N HIS A 204 -3.10 -5.84 -4.08
CA HIS A 204 -2.90 -5.88 -2.63
C HIS A 204 -1.42 -6.04 -2.25
N GLY A 205 -0.68 -6.95 -2.91
CA GLY A 205 0.77 -7.10 -2.71
C GLY A 205 1.55 -5.81 -2.98
N LEU A 206 1.19 -5.06 -4.02
CA LEU A 206 1.75 -3.72 -4.28
C LEU A 206 1.48 -2.77 -3.10
N HIS A 207 0.27 -2.78 -2.53
CA HIS A 207 -0.07 -1.98 -1.36
C HIS A 207 0.72 -2.39 -0.11
N VAL A 208 0.98 -3.68 0.10
CA VAL A 208 1.85 -4.16 1.19
C VAL A 208 3.27 -3.62 1.03
N ILE A 209 3.82 -3.59 -0.19
CA ILE A 209 5.15 -3.04 -0.47
C ILE A 209 5.18 -1.52 -0.21
N ILE A 210 4.16 -0.78 -0.66
CA ILE A 210 4.02 0.66 -0.40
C ILE A 210 3.94 0.93 1.11
N GLY A 211 3.08 0.19 1.82
CA GLY A 211 2.91 0.31 3.27
C GLY A 211 4.19 -0.01 4.04
N SER A 212 4.90 -1.06 3.64
CA SER A 212 6.17 -1.48 4.26
C SER A 212 7.25 -0.40 4.05
N THR A 213 7.31 0.19 2.86
CA THR A 213 8.22 1.30 2.56
C THR A 213 7.87 2.54 3.40
N PHE A 214 6.58 2.84 3.56
CA PHE A 214 6.13 3.96 4.37
C PHE A 214 6.47 3.77 5.86
N LEU A 215 6.27 2.56 6.40
CA LEU A 215 6.69 2.19 7.75
C LEU A 215 8.22 2.25 7.90
N ALA A 216 8.99 1.84 6.90
CA ALA A 216 10.45 1.94 6.91
C ALA A 216 10.93 3.41 6.96
N ILE A 217 10.27 4.32 6.24
CA ILE A 217 10.54 5.76 6.38
C ILE A 217 10.19 6.24 7.79
N CYS A 218 9.06 5.80 8.36
CA CYS A 218 8.70 6.14 9.75
C CYS A 218 9.75 5.59 10.74
N PHE A 219 10.29 4.40 10.52
CA PHE A 219 11.34 3.81 11.33
C PHE A 219 12.61 4.65 11.32
N LEU A 220 13.08 5.07 10.14
CA LEU A 220 14.23 5.96 10.02
C LEU A 220 14.00 7.30 10.73
N ARG A 221 12.80 7.88 10.57
CA ARG A 221 12.41 9.12 11.25
C ARG A 221 12.35 8.98 12.78
N GLN A 222 11.89 7.83 13.28
CA GLN A 222 11.87 7.52 14.71
C GLN A 222 13.30 7.39 15.28
N ILE A 223 14.21 6.75 14.53
CA ILE A 223 15.63 6.69 14.90
C ILE A 223 16.23 8.10 14.96
N GLN A 224 15.89 8.96 14.01
CA GLN A 224 16.38 10.34 13.91
C GLN A 224 15.67 11.35 14.83
N TYR A 225 14.81 10.90 15.75
CA TYR A 225 14.08 11.77 16.70
C TYR A 225 13.13 12.78 16.05
N HIS A 226 12.59 12.48 14.87
CA HIS A 226 11.66 13.40 14.18
C HIS A 226 10.24 13.37 14.75
N PHE A 227 9.87 12.33 15.50
CA PHE A 227 8.55 12.19 16.11
C PHE A 227 8.60 12.58 17.59
N THR A 228 7.54 13.25 18.05
CA THR A 228 7.29 13.51 19.47
C THR A 228 6.09 12.67 19.93
N SER A 229 5.87 12.57 21.25
CA SER A 229 4.72 11.86 21.83
C SER A 229 3.37 12.43 21.40
N GLU A 230 3.33 13.70 20.98
CA GLU A 230 2.10 14.40 20.60
C GLU A 230 2.00 14.70 19.09
N HIS A 231 3.12 14.68 18.37
CA HIS A 231 3.17 15.05 16.96
C HIS A 231 3.94 14.02 16.13
N HIS A 232 3.18 13.10 15.55
CA HIS A 232 3.70 11.98 14.75
C HIS A 232 2.71 11.54 13.66
N PHE A 233 2.00 12.49 13.03
CA PHE A 233 1.01 12.20 11.98
C PHE A 233 1.52 11.30 10.85
N GLY A 234 2.79 11.45 10.45
CA GLY A 234 3.37 10.57 9.43
C GLY A 234 3.33 9.09 9.82
N PHE A 235 3.55 8.78 11.11
CA PHE A 235 3.40 7.43 11.64
C PHE A 235 1.92 7.02 11.72
N GLU A 236 1.02 7.89 12.20
CA GLU A 236 -0.42 7.59 12.24
C GLU A 236 -0.98 7.26 10.86
N ALA A 237 -0.60 8.03 9.83
CA ALA A 237 -1.00 7.78 8.45
C ALA A 237 -0.47 6.42 7.95
N ALA A 238 0.79 6.09 8.23
CA ALA A 238 1.35 4.79 7.87
C ALA A 238 0.64 3.65 8.60
N ALA A 239 0.30 3.81 9.88
CA ALA A 239 -0.45 2.81 10.66
C ALA A 239 -1.89 2.64 10.14
N TRP A 240 -2.58 3.72 9.79
CA TRP A 240 -3.91 3.65 9.16
C TRP A 240 -3.87 2.91 7.82
N TYR A 241 -2.87 3.21 6.99
CA TYR A 241 -2.67 2.52 5.72
C TYR A 241 -2.34 1.04 5.93
N TRP A 242 -1.52 0.72 6.93
CA TRP A 242 -1.17 -0.66 7.27
C TRP A 242 -2.39 -1.48 7.71
N HIS A 243 -3.24 -0.93 8.57
CA HIS A 243 -4.50 -1.59 8.93
C HIS A 243 -5.48 -1.70 7.76
N PHE A 244 -5.50 -0.73 6.85
CA PHE A 244 -6.26 -0.86 5.59
C PHE A 244 -5.79 -2.07 4.79
N VAL A 245 -4.46 -2.26 4.65
CA VAL A 245 -3.87 -3.42 3.99
C VAL A 245 -4.30 -4.71 4.69
N ASP A 246 -4.19 -4.79 6.02
CA ASP A 246 -4.63 -5.96 6.80
C ASP A 246 -6.10 -6.33 6.50
N VAL A 247 -7.00 -5.34 6.52
CA VAL A 247 -8.43 -5.57 6.29
C VAL A 247 -8.69 -6.04 4.87
N VAL A 248 -8.07 -5.43 3.85
CA VAL A 248 -8.22 -5.89 2.46
C VAL A 248 -7.76 -7.33 2.30
N TRP A 249 -6.66 -7.73 2.96
CA TRP A 249 -6.21 -9.12 2.95
C TRP A 249 -7.25 -10.07 3.52
N LEU A 250 -7.90 -9.74 4.64
CA LEU A 250 -8.94 -10.58 5.22
C LEU A 250 -10.10 -10.81 4.24
N PHE A 251 -10.51 -9.78 3.50
CA PHE A 251 -11.51 -9.94 2.44
C PHE A 251 -11.00 -10.82 1.30
N LEU A 252 -9.74 -10.66 0.86
CA LEU A 252 -9.16 -11.52 -0.17
C LEU A 252 -9.10 -12.98 0.28
N TYR A 253 -8.64 -13.24 1.50
CA TYR A 253 -8.56 -14.57 2.09
C TYR A 253 -9.93 -15.24 2.14
N ILE A 254 -10.93 -14.57 2.73
CA ILE A 254 -12.28 -15.14 2.87
C ILE A 254 -12.93 -15.34 1.50
N SER A 255 -12.84 -14.36 0.60
CA SER A 255 -13.56 -14.38 -0.67
C SER A 255 -12.88 -15.25 -1.73
N ILE A 256 -11.60 -15.04 -1.99
CA ILE A 256 -10.91 -15.67 -3.13
C ILE A 256 -10.26 -16.99 -2.71
N TYR A 257 -9.53 -17.00 -1.59
CA TYR A 257 -8.77 -18.18 -1.17
C TYR A 257 -9.60 -19.23 -0.44
N TRP A 258 -10.74 -18.87 0.15
CA TRP A 258 -11.55 -19.81 0.92
C TRP A 258 -12.92 -20.11 0.31
N TRP A 259 -13.74 -19.09 0.07
CA TRP A 259 -15.08 -19.29 -0.52
C TRP A 259 -15.01 -19.58 -2.03
N GLY A 260 -14.07 -18.94 -2.71
CA GLY A 260 -13.94 -18.90 -4.17
C GLY A 260 -13.09 -19.99 -4.79
N SER A 261 -12.76 -21.03 -4.03
CA SER A 261 -11.64 -21.93 -4.31
C SER A 261 -12.00 -23.37 -4.00
#